data_AF-A0A958S982-F1
#
_entry.id   AF-A0A958S982-F1
#
_cell.length_a   1.000
_cell.length_b   1.000
_cell.length_c   1.000
_cell.angle_alpha   90.00
_cell.angle_beta   90.00
_cell.angle_gamma   90.00
#
_symmetry.space_group_name_H-M   'P 1'
#
loop_
_entity.id
_entity.type
_entity.pdbx_description
1 polymer ?
#
loop_
_entity_poly.entity_id
_entity_poly.type
_entity_poly.pdbx_seq_one_letter_code
_entity_poly.pdbx_strand_id
1 'polypeptide(L)'
;MKDKQVNNNVTSKKALLGGTESINDLRDKEFNGKELTPQQRLALKNFDRYRISVLNQQTSEKAFHNAYFKLQVMANLSSYDEFLKEEYFL
;
A
#
# COMPACT_ATOMS: atom_id res chain seq x y z
N MET A 1 -21.60 21.19 -7.24
CA MET A 1 -20.52 20.48 -6.54
C MET A 1 -21.11 19.24 -5.89
N LYS A 2 -21.08 18.11 -6.60
CA LYS A 2 -21.45 16.79 -6.06
C LYS A 2 -20.32 15.84 -6.45
N ASP A 3 -20.20 14.78 -5.66
CA ASP A 3 -19.29 13.63 -5.83
C ASP A 3 -18.02 13.64 -4.96
N LYS A 4 -18.24 13.45 -3.65
CA LYS A 4 -17.26 12.82 -2.74
C LYS A 4 -17.96 11.80 -1.82
N GLN A 5 -18.53 10.76 -2.40
CA GLN A 5 -18.98 9.57 -1.65
C GLN A 5 -18.80 8.27 -2.46
N VAL A 6 -17.66 8.11 -3.13
CA VAL A 6 -17.29 6.84 -3.75
C VAL A 6 -15.91 6.49 -3.24
N ASN A 7 -15.81 5.92 -2.04
CA ASN A 7 -14.68 5.03 -1.66
C ASN A 7 -14.83 4.37 -0.28
N ASN A 8 -15.67 4.87 0.62
CA ASN A 8 -15.80 4.26 1.97
C ASN A 8 -16.45 2.86 1.98
N ASN A 9 -17.14 2.48 0.90
CA ASN A 9 -17.87 1.20 0.81
C ASN A 9 -17.00 0.02 0.36
N VAL A 10 -15.83 0.25 -0.24
CA VAL A 10 -14.95 -0.83 -0.71
C VAL A 10 -14.10 -1.37 0.46
N THR A 11 -13.56 -0.46 1.27
CA THR A 11 -12.73 -0.76 2.44
C THR A 11 -13.51 -1.54 3.50
N SER A 12 -14.77 -1.19 3.73
CA SER A 12 -15.64 -1.82 4.74
C SER A 12 -16.12 -3.22 4.33
N LYS A 13 -16.25 -3.53 3.04
CA LYS A 13 -16.55 -4.89 2.57
C LYS A 13 -15.35 -5.85 2.68
N LYS A 14 -14.13 -5.35 2.55
CA LYS A 14 -12.89 -6.15 2.64
C LYS A 14 -12.64 -6.67 4.06
N ALA A 15 -12.93 -5.85 5.08
CA ALA A 15 -12.84 -6.22 6.49
C ALA A 15 -13.84 -7.32 6.91
N LEU A 16 -15.02 -7.38 6.27
CA LEU A 16 -16.06 -8.39 6.55
C LEU A 16 -15.71 -9.80 6.04
N LEU A 17 -14.73 -9.93 5.15
CA LEU A 17 -14.30 -11.21 4.56
C LEU A 17 -13.04 -11.80 5.19
N GLY A 18 -12.61 -11.27 6.35
CA GLY A 18 -11.30 -11.62 6.92
C GLY A 18 -10.13 -11.16 6.05
N GLY A 19 -10.37 -10.17 5.17
CA GLY A 19 -9.35 -9.61 4.29
C GLY A 19 -8.28 -8.91 5.11
N THR A 20 -7.07 -9.44 5.03
CA THR A 20 -5.86 -8.82 5.61
C THR A 20 -5.68 -7.41 5.05
N GLU A 21 -5.38 -6.45 5.92
CA GLU A 21 -5.24 -5.03 5.56
C GLU A 21 -4.10 -4.82 4.57
N SER A 22 -4.29 -3.94 3.59
CA SER A 22 -3.26 -3.56 2.62
C SER A 22 -2.48 -2.33 3.06
N ILE A 23 -1.40 -2.01 2.35
CA ILE A 23 -0.62 -0.78 2.59
C ILE A 23 -1.48 0.47 2.49
N ASN A 24 -2.41 0.53 1.53
CA ASN A 24 -3.30 1.69 1.41
C ASN A 24 -4.33 1.73 2.55
N ASP A 25 -4.81 0.59 3.04
CA ASP A 25 -5.68 0.55 4.23
C ASP A 25 -4.94 1.08 5.47
N LEU A 26 -3.64 0.78 5.63
CA LEU A 26 -2.81 1.31 6.71
C LEU A 26 -2.57 2.82 6.57
N ARG A 27 -2.35 3.32 5.34
CA ARG A 27 -2.22 4.77 5.08
C ARG A 27 -3.50 5.52 5.38
N ASP A 28 -4.64 4.96 5.01
CA ASP A 28 -5.95 5.52 5.34
C ASP A 28 -6.18 5.52 6.86
N LYS A 29 -5.76 4.48 7.58
CA LYS A 29 -5.79 4.45 9.05
C LYS A 29 -4.96 5.58 9.66
N GLU A 30 -3.70 5.73 9.24
CA GLU A 30 -2.81 6.77 9.72
C GLU A 30 -3.37 8.17 9.42
N PHE A 31 -3.88 8.39 8.21
CA PHE A 31 -4.53 9.65 7.81
C PHE A 31 -5.77 9.97 8.66
N ASN A 32 -6.55 8.95 9.01
CA ASN A 32 -7.72 9.09 9.89
C ASN A 32 -7.35 9.14 11.39
N GLY A 33 -6.07 9.24 11.74
CA GLY A 33 -5.60 9.33 13.12
C GLY A 33 -5.73 8.03 13.93
N LYS A 34 -5.89 6.88 13.27
CA LYS A 34 -5.93 5.57 13.93
C LYS A 34 -4.51 5.09 14.16
N GLU A 35 -4.26 4.54 15.36
CA GLU A 35 -2.97 3.94 15.66
C GLU A 35 -2.69 2.71 14.79
N LEU A 36 -1.45 2.61 14.35
CA LEU A 36 -0.90 1.44 13.69
C LEU A 36 -0.13 0.58 14.71
N THR A 37 -0.07 -0.72 14.50
CA THR A 37 0.84 -1.58 15.28
C THR A 37 2.30 -1.35 14.85
N PRO A 38 3.30 -1.77 15.66
CA PRO A 38 4.70 -1.73 15.24
C PRO A 38 4.97 -2.46 13.92
N GLN A 39 4.33 -3.62 13.69
CA GLN A 39 4.45 -4.38 12.45
C GLN A 39 3.83 -3.64 11.26
N GLN A 40 2.66 -3.03 11.43
CA GLN A 40 2.03 -2.22 10.39
C GLN A 40 2.90 -1.02 9.98
N ARG A 41 3.50 -0.33 10.96
CA ARG A 41 4.47 0.75 10.69
C ARG A 41 5.72 0.23 9.97
N LEU A 42 6.20 -0.96 10.35
CA LEU A 42 7.35 -1.58 9.70
C LEU A 42 7.04 -1.93 8.23
N ALA A 43 5.88 -2.52 7.96
CA ALA A 43 5.44 -2.83 6.60
C ALA A 43 5.32 -1.58 5.72
N LEU A 44 4.80 -0.47 6.26
CA LEU A 44 4.78 0.83 5.55
C LEU A 44 6.19 1.28 5.16
N LYS A 45 7.14 1.23 6.11
CA LYS A 45 8.54 1.60 5.86
C LYS A 45 9.20 0.71 4.81
N ASN A 46 9.00 -0.61 4.91
CA ASN A 46 9.56 -1.57 3.97
C ASN A 46 9.01 -1.35 2.56
N PHE A 47 7.69 -1.19 2.43
CA PHE A 47 7.07 -0.89 1.14
C PHE A 47 7.56 0.44 0.56
N ASP A 48 7.71 1.49 1.37
CA ASP A 48 8.19 2.78 0.90
C ASP A 48 9.63 2.73 0.38
N ARG A 49 10.51 2.01 1.08
CA ARG A 49 11.89 1.78 0.63
C ARG A 49 11.93 0.97 -0.66
N TYR A 50 11.16 -0.12 -0.72
CA TYR A 50 11.02 -0.95 -1.91
C TYR A 50 10.51 -0.16 -3.11
N ARG A 51 9.44 0.63 -2.94
CA ARG A 51 8.89 1.49 -3.98
C ARG A 51 9.95 2.45 -4.53
N ILE A 52 10.66 3.15 -3.65
CA ILE A 52 11.71 4.10 -4.07
C ILE A 52 12.84 3.38 -4.80
N SER A 53 13.32 2.26 -4.26
CA SER A 53 14.38 1.45 -4.88
C SER A 53 13.99 1.00 -6.29
N VAL A 54 12.79 0.42 -6.46
CA VAL A 54 12.30 -0.03 -7.76
C VAL A 54 12.17 1.12 -8.74
N LEU A 55 11.57 2.24 -8.33
CA LEU A 55 11.36 3.38 -9.23
C LEU A 55 12.68 4.03 -9.67
N ASN A 56 13.66 4.13 -8.78
CA ASN A 56 14.98 4.69 -9.09
C ASN A 56 15.81 3.83 -10.05
N GLN A 57 15.51 2.54 -10.19
CA GLN A 57 16.19 1.64 -11.13
C GLN A 57 15.66 1.75 -12.57
N GLN A 58 14.56 2.46 -12.80
CA GLN A 58 13.94 2.53 -14.13
C GLN A 58 14.64 3.56 -15.02
N THR A 59 15.03 3.15 -16.23
CA THR A 59 15.82 3.98 -17.16
C THR A 59 14.99 4.62 -18.27
N SER A 60 13.68 4.38 -18.31
CA SER A 60 12.78 4.99 -19.27
C SER A 60 11.44 5.32 -18.64
N GLU A 61 10.76 6.32 -19.20
CA GLU A 61 9.43 6.75 -18.76
C GLU A 61 8.42 5.59 -18.83
N LYS A 62 8.43 4.80 -19.90
CA LYS A 62 7.55 3.64 -20.06
C LYS A 62 7.80 2.58 -18.98
N ALA A 63 9.06 2.29 -18.67
CA ALA A 63 9.42 1.34 -17.62
C ALA A 63 9.01 1.87 -16.23
N PHE A 64 9.22 3.16 -15.98
CA PHE A 64 8.78 3.84 -14.76
C PHE A 64 7.27 3.73 -14.57
N HIS A 65 6.48 4.07 -15.59
CA HIS A 65 5.01 4.00 -15.51
C HIS A 65 4.52 2.57 -15.25
N ASN A 66 5.13 1.57 -15.92
CA ASN A 66 4.79 0.17 -15.69
C ASN A 66 5.13 -0.29 -14.27
N ALA A 67 6.31 0.08 -13.75
CA ALA A 67 6.72 -0.25 -12.39
C ALA A 67 5.81 0.45 -11.36
N TYR A 68 5.51 1.73 -11.57
CA TYR A 68 4.62 2.52 -10.74
C TYR A 68 3.21 1.89 -10.66
N PHE A 69 2.64 1.51 -11.81
CA PHE A 69 1.35 0.83 -11.86
C PHE A 69 1.36 -0.47 -11.05
N LYS A 70 2.38 -1.32 -11.21
CA LYS A 70 2.52 -2.55 -10.43
C LYS A 70 2.59 -2.27 -8.93
N LEU A 71 3.37 -1.28 -8.52
CA LEU A 71 3.49 -0.87 -7.11
C LEU A 71 2.16 -0.37 -6.54
N GLN A 72 1.37 0.38 -7.32
CA GLN A 72 0.02 0.78 -6.91
C GLN A 72 -0.93 -0.41 -6.75
N VAL A 73 -0.87 -1.39 -7.65
CA VAL A 73 -1.68 -2.62 -7.53
C VAL A 73 -1.30 -3.38 -6.26
N MET A 74 -0.01 -3.58 -6.01
CA MET A 74 0.48 -4.22 -4.79
C MET A 74 0.00 -3.50 -3.53
N ALA A 75 0.09 -2.16 -3.49
CA ALA A 75 -0.33 -1.37 -2.33
C ALA A 75 -1.83 -1.49 -1.99
N ASN A 76 -2.68 -1.78 -2.99
CA ASN A 76 -4.13 -1.91 -2.82
C ASN A 76 -4.58 -3.36 -2.54
N LEU A 77 -3.88 -4.34 -3.12
CA LEU A 77 -4.37 -5.72 -3.17
C LEU A 77 -3.61 -6.68 -2.25
N SER A 78 -2.32 -6.46 -2.00
CA SER A 78 -1.52 -7.34 -1.14
C SER A 78 -1.80 -7.08 0.34
N SER A 79 -1.71 -8.14 1.17
CA SER A 79 -1.63 -7.99 2.63
C SER A 79 -0.42 -7.16 3.01
N TYR A 80 -0.51 -6.35 4.07
CA TYR A 80 0.65 -5.64 4.60
C TYR A 80 1.76 -6.60 5.08
N ASP A 81 1.39 -7.82 5.50
CA ASP A 81 2.33 -8.86 5.94
C ASP A 81 3.30 -9.29 4.83
N GLU A 82 2.91 -9.11 3.56
CA GLU A 82 3.79 -9.34 2.41
C GLU A 82 5.09 -8.54 2.56
N PHE A 83 4.96 -7.29 2.99
CA PHE A 83 6.07 -6.35 3.12
C PHE A 83 6.86 -6.53 4.42
N LEU A 84 6.56 -7.59 5.20
CA LEU A 84 7.37 -8.04 6.31
C LEU A 84 8.33 -9.16 5.93
N LYS A 85 8.31 -9.63 4.67
CA LYS A 85 9.28 -10.60 4.16
C LYS A 85 10.65 -9.94 3.95
N GLU A 86 11.70 -10.74 4.11
CA GLU A 86 13.10 -10.30 4.03
C GLU A 86 13.45 -9.63 2.69
N GLU A 87 12.79 -10.01 1.60
CA GLU A 87 13.01 -9.41 0.27
C GLU A 87 12.69 -7.90 0.21
N TYR A 88 11.95 -7.38 1.20
CA TYR A 88 11.59 -5.97 1.32
C TYR A 88 12.45 -5.21 2.35
N PHE A 89 13.44 -5.85 2.97
CA PHE A 89 14.33 -5.25 3.96
C PHE A 89 15.51 -4.57 3.26
N LEU A 90 15.24 -3.39 2.69
CA LEU A 90 16.22 -2.54 2.02
C LEU A 90 16.83 -1.49 2.94
#